data_AF-A0AA39M1L7-F1
#
_entry.id   AF-A0AA39M1L7-F1
#
_cell.length_a   1.000
_cell.length_b   1.000
_cell.length_c   1.000
_cell.angle_alpha   90.00
_cell.angle_beta   90.00
_cell.angle_gamma   90.00
#
_symmetry.space_group_name_H-M   'P 1'
#
loop_
_entity.id
_entity.type
_entity.pdbx_description
1 polymer ?
#
loop_
_entity_poly.entity_id
_entity_poly.type
_entity_poly.pdbx_seq_one_letter_code
_entity_poly.pdbx_strand_id
1 'polypeptide(L)'
;MPNRPQSGQGALSTEPKQNKLTVKVEFESIPNRFGIEEFRVLIEEAGLFRGQFTEGIDHLRIDESPYRVGCSFDLRIPFRPKRGDPFEQAHRNRKLEMFCCWFTAGAAFVLSALVAVLYYSLPKKKQFVFRGKHAFVTGGSKGIGKQIALELIRKGCSVSIAARNVSDLESTAKELKTLCDSRGEGQKVQWYSFDVTESYEKTESVIREAEKELGPVGVLINNAGFSTQEAFHDLPLSAFENQMKVNYLSGVYASRAVFSSMKSLGGGHIGFVSSAAGQCAIWGYTAYSPAKFAVRGFAEALHMEMLPFNIGVSVLFPPNTATEGFQVELDTMPEQVKLISDSAGLFEPDYVAKTFVSDIEAGEFATTIGLDGWMLGNLTVGAAPEKNLLRAIQQVLFAGVFRGVMLGYIGYFNRMVRRCHKP
;
A
#
# COMPACT_ATOMS: atom_id res chain seq x y z
N MET A 1 41.86 -0.68 -56.61
CA MET A 1 41.98 -2.11 -56.94
C MET A 1 42.51 -2.85 -55.71
N PRO A 2 42.03 -4.07 -55.42
CA PRO A 2 40.86 -4.76 -55.99
C PRO A 2 39.65 -4.67 -55.03
N ASN A 3 38.46 -4.27 -55.45
CA ASN A 3 37.49 -4.92 -56.37
C ASN A 3 36.69 -6.07 -55.72
N ARG A 4 35.44 -5.73 -55.32
CA ARG A 4 34.11 -6.31 -55.67
C ARG A 4 33.97 -7.86 -55.81
N PRO A 5 32.79 -8.45 -55.50
CA PRO A 5 31.51 -7.97 -56.02
C PRO A 5 30.30 -7.92 -55.07
N GLN A 6 29.39 -7.03 -55.45
CA GLN A 6 27.97 -7.04 -55.10
C GLN A 6 27.23 -8.11 -55.91
N SER A 7 26.26 -8.77 -55.29
CA SER A 7 25.01 -9.28 -55.87
C SER A 7 24.20 -9.80 -54.68
N GLY A 8 22.94 -9.52 -54.45
CA GLY A 8 21.82 -9.08 -55.27
C GLY A 8 20.59 -9.60 -54.51
N GLN A 9 19.57 -8.78 -54.35
CA GLN A 9 18.34 -9.14 -53.66
C GLN A 9 17.70 -10.40 -54.29
N GLY A 10 17.33 -11.35 -53.44
CA GLY A 10 16.39 -12.42 -53.77
C GLY A 10 15.34 -12.49 -52.67
N ALA A 11 14.17 -11.91 -52.93
CA ALA A 11 13.00 -12.05 -52.08
C ALA A 11 12.69 -13.55 -51.92
N LEU A 12 12.64 -14.03 -50.68
CA LEU A 12 12.04 -15.33 -50.37
C LEU A 12 10.53 -15.13 -50.34
N SER A 13 9.93 -15.35 -51.51
CA SER A 13 8.51 -15.58 -51.68
C SER A 13 8.06 -16.70 -50.76
N THR A 14 6.91 -16.49 -50.14
CA THR A 14 6.15 -17.48 -49.40
C THR A 14 5.63 -18.54 -50.36
N GLU A 15 6.32 -19.68 -50.45
CA GLU A 15 5.73 -20.95 -50.87
C GLU A 15 6.12 -22.05 -49.87
N PRO A 16 5.18 -22.92 -49.46
CA PRO A 16 5.47 -23.99 -48.52
C PRO A 16 6.37 -25.02 -49.19
N LYS A 17 7.63 -25.10 -48.73
CA LYS A 17 8.58 -26.14 -49.14
C LYS A 17 7.96 -27.53 -48.96
N GLN A 18 7.58 -28.15 -50.07
CA GLN A 18 7.38 -29.59 -50.16
C GLN A 18 8.70 -30.28 -49.81
N ASN A 19 8.69 -31.15 -48.80
CA ASN A 19 9.85 -31.97 -48.43
C ASN A 19 10.13 -32.98 -49.55
N LYS A 20 11.03 -32.64 -50.48
CA LYS A 20 11.59 -33.58 -51.46
C LYS A 20 12.84 -34.23 -50.88
N LEU A 21 12.85 -35.55 -50.77
CA LEU A 21 14.06 -36.34 -50.50
C LEU A 21 14.52 -36.95 -51.84
N THR A 22 15.78 -36.75 -52.21
CA THR A 22 16.37 -37.38 -53.41
C THR A 22 17.24 -38.53 -52.94
N VAL A 23 16.90 -39.77 -53.30
CA VAL A 23 17.67 -40.96 -52.93
C VAL A 23 18.42 -41.46 -54.15
N LYS A 24 19.72 -41.72 -54.00
CA LYS A 24 20.57 -42.29 -55.05
C LYS A 24 20.50 -43.81 -54.92
N VAL A 25 20.22 -44.51 -56.02
CA VAL A 25 20.11 -45.99 -56.04
C VAL A 25 21.16 -46.53 -57.01
N GLU A 26 22.02 -47.43 -56.54
CA GLU A 26 22.95 -48.20 -57.37
C GLU A 26 22.50 -49.68 -57.41
N PHE A 27 22.63 -50.30 -58.58
CA PHE A 27 22.27 -51.69 -58.82
C PHE A 27 23.53 -52.53 -58.98
N GLU A 28 23.60 -53.69 -58.32
CA GLU A 28 24.67 -54.66 -58.48
C GLU A 28 24.08 -55.99 -58.98
N SER A 29 24.56 -56.50 -60.13
CA SER A 29 24.06 -57.76 -60.71
C SER A 29 24.80 -58.95 -60.11
N ILE A 30 24.07 -59.96 -59.61
CA ILE A 30 24.67 -61.21 -59.11
C ILE A 30 24.26 -62.36 -60.04
N PRO A 31 25.19 -63.02 -60.76
CA PRO A 31 24.83 -64.14 -61.61
C PRO A 31 24.58 -65.40 -60.78
N ASN A 32 23.44 -66.06 -60.97
CA ASN A 32 23.16 -67.38 -60.38
C ASN A 32 22.88 -68.43 -61.48
N ARG A 33 23.15 -69.70 -61.19
CA ARG A 33 23.26 -70.84 -62.14
C ARG A 33 21.98 -71.23 -62.92
N PHE A 34 20.90 -70.44 -62.84
CA PHE A 34 19.63 -70.67 -63.54
C PHE A 34 19.18 -69.50 -64.45
N GLY A 35 20.03 -68.51 -64.72
CA GLY A 35 19.74 -67.48 -65.73
C GLY A 35 18.65 -66.47 -65.36
N ILE A 36 18.40 -66.26 -64.07
CA ILE A 36 17.51 -65.22 -63.55
C ILE A 36 18.37 -64.18 -62.82
N GLU A 37 18.26 -62.91 -63.20
CA GLU A 37 18.96 -61.78 -62.56
C GLU A 37 18.24 -61.35 -61.27
N GLU A 38 18.91 -61.48 -60.13
CA GLU A 38 18.48 -60.87 -58.87
C GLU A 38 19.11 -59.47 -58.75
N PHE A 39 18.28 -58.44 -58.50
CA PHE A 39 18.75 -57.08 -58.24
C PHE A 39 18.69 -56.79 -56.73
N ARG A 40 19.83 -56.44 -56.13
CA ARG A 40 19.89 -55.96 -54.75
C ARG A 40 19.89 -54.44 -54.73
N VAL A 41 18.95 -53.84 -54.00
CA VAL A 41 18.88 -52.39 -53.78
C VAL A 41 19.63 -52.05 -52.50
N LEU A 42 20.74 -51.33 -52.60
CA LEU A 42 21.46 -50.75 -51.46
C LEU A 42 21.08 -49.27 -51.33
N ILE A 43 20.54 -48.90 -50.18
CA ILE A 43 20.23 -47.51 -49.82
C ILE A 43 21.34 -47.05 -48.86
N GLU A 44 22.33 -46.31 -49.37
CA GLU A 44 23.30 -45.62 -48.51
C GLU A 44 22.64 -44.36 -47.91
N GLU A 45 22.71 -44.25 -46.58
CA GLU A 45 22.05 -43.25 -45.70
C GLU A 45 20.63 -43.58 -45.21
N ALA A 46 20.37 -44.83 -44.84
CA ALA A 46 19.29 -45.16 -43.90
C ALA A 46 19.77 -45.01 -42.43
N GLY A 47 20.20 -43.80 -42.05
CA GLY A 47 20.67 -43.52 -40.69
C GLY A 47 19.57 -43.42 -39.63
N LEU A 48 18.28 -43.35 -39.99
CA LEU A 48 17.21 -43.04 -39.04
C LEU A 48 15.79 -43.41 -39.52
N PHE A 49 15.56 -44.58 -40.11
CA PHE A 49 14.20 -45.00 -40.50
C PHE A 49 13.93 -46.49 -40.26
N ARG A 50 12.91 -46.79 -39.44
CA ARG A 50 12.25 -48.11 -39.35
C ARG A 50 10.77 -47.93 -39.70
N GLY A 51 10.36 -48.46 -40.86
CA GLY A 51 8.97 -48.53 -41.30
C GLY A 51 8.80 -49.63 -42.35
N GLN A 52 7.67 -50.34 -42.33
CA GLN A 52 7.28 -51.28 -43.39
C GLN A 52 6.81 -50.51 -44.61
N PHE A 53 7.28 -50.91 -45.79
CA PHE A 53 6.91 -50.36 -47.08
C PHE A 53 5.71 -51.13 -47.63
N THR A 54 4.60 -50.45 -47.89
CA THR A 54 3.44 -51.00 -48.60
C THR A 54 3.05 -50.05 -49.74
N GLU A 55 3.33 -50.53 -50.95
CA GLU A 55 2.78 -50.18 -52.28
C GLU A 55 3.07 -48.83 -52.95
N GLY A 56 3.29 -48.92 -54.28
CA GLY A 56 3.07 -47.88 -55.29
C GLY A 56 4.28 -47.46 -56.14
N ILE A 57 4.75 -48.29 -57.08
CA ILE A 57 5.65 -47.84 -58.17
C ILE A 57 4.78 -47.53 -59.39
N ASP A 58 4.42 -46.26 -59.58
CA ASP A 58 3.69 -45.81 -60.75
C ASP A 58 4.68 -45.35 -61.84
N HIS A 59 4.80 -46.18 -62.88
CA HIS A 59 5.52 -45.99 -64.15
C HIS A 59 6.99 -46.41 -64.21
N LEU A 60 7.22 -47.48 -65.00
CA LEU A 60 8.52 -47.91 -65.52
C LEU A 60 8.59 -47.51 -67.00
N ARG A 61 9.61 -46.72 -67.39
CA ARG A 61 9.89 -46.42 -68.80
C ARG A 61 11.29 -46.96 -69.13
N ILE A 62 11.34 -47.97 -69.99
CA ILE A 62 12.57 -48.61 -70.45
C ILE A 62 12.97 -47.91 -71.75
N ASP A 63 14.16 -47.32 -71.79
CA ASP A 63 14.74 -46.74 -73.00
C ASP A 63 15.92 -47.64 -73.42
N GLU A 64 15.81 -48.31 -74.56
CA GLU A 64 16.83 -49.24 -75.04
C GLU A 64 17.95 -48.46 -75.76
N SER A 65 19.06 -48.22 -75.07
CA SER A 65 20.34 -47.92 -75.71
C SER A 65 21.47 -48.70 -75.02
N PRO A 66 22.53 -49.12 -75.73
CA PRO A 66 23.29 -50.30 -75.33
C PRO A 66 24.32 -50.09 -74.21
N TYR A 67 24.43 -48.89 -73.63
CA TYR A 67 25.45 -48.61 -72.62
C TYR A 67 24.94 -47.59 -71.57
N ARG A 68 24.47 -48.12 -70.43
CA ARG A 68 24.00 -47.49 -69.16
C ARG A 68 22.49 -47.58 -68.93
N VAL A 69 22.11 -48.44 -67.98
CA VAL A 69 20.78 -48.42 -67.35
C VAL A 69 20.82 -47.41 -66.21
N GLY A 70 20.16 -46.27 -66.37
CA GLY A 70 19.97 -45.28 -65.31
C GLY A 70 18.48 -45.13 -65.01
N CYS A 71 18.03 -45.62 -63.85
CA CYS A 71 16.67 -45.45 -63.38
C CYS A 71 16.61 -44.27 -62.39
N SER A 72 15.74 -43.29 -62.63
CA SER A 72 15.43 -42.24 -61.65
C SER A 72 13.98 -42.37 -61.19
N PHE A 73 13.77 -42.49 -59.88
CA PHE A 73 12.43 -42.56 -59.27
C PHE A 73 12.14 -41.28 -58.50
N ASP A 74 10.94 -40.71 -58.66
CA ASP A 74 10.50 -39.53 -57.92
C ASP A 74 9.52 -39.99 -56.82
N LEU A 75 10.06 -40.27 -55.62
CA LEU A 75 9.30 -40.84 -54.51
C LEU A 75 8.66 -39.70 -53.67
N ARG A 76 7.34 -39.49 -53.79
CA ARG A 76 6.62 -38.55 -52.92
C ARG A 76 6.09 -39.25 -51.67
N ILE A 77 6.79 -39.09 -50.55
CA ILE A 77 6.34 -39.64 -49.26
C ILE A 77 5.50 -38.59 -48.51
N PRO A 78 4.20 -38.85 -48.23
CA PRO A 78 3.42 -37.99 -47.34
C PRO A 78 3.93 -38.15 -45.90
N PHE A 79 4.68 -37.16 -45.41
CA PHE A 79 5.15 -37.13 -44.02
C PHE A 79 4.04 -36.61 -43.09
N ARG A 80 3.51 -37.47 -42.21
CA ARG A 80 2.73 -37.06 -41.03
C ARG A 80 3.64 -37.17 -39.80
N PRO A 81 4.04 -36.06 -39.14
CA PRO A 81 4.82 -36.15 -37.92
C PRO A 81 4.01 -36.91 -36.85
N LYS A 82 4.65 -37.89 -36.19
CA LYS A 82 4.05 -38.57 -35.04
C LYS A 82 4.05 -37.63 -33.84
N ARG A 83 3.03 -37.72 -32.99
CA ARG A 83 2.98 -37.04 -31.68
C ARG A 83 4.28 -37.31 -30.92
N GLY A 84 5.06 -36.26 -30.64
CA GLY A 84 6.34 -36.35 -29.93
C GLY A 84 7.60 -36.25 -30.80
N ASP A 85 7.49 -35.78 -32.05
CA ASP A 85 8.65 -35.45 -32.88
C ASP A 85 9.51 -34.35 -32.21
N PRO A 86 10.84 -34.53 -32.07
CA PRO A 86 11.75 -33.52 -31.52
C PRO A 86 11.64 -32.15 -32.18
N PHE A 87 11.31 -32.10 -33.49
CA PHE A 87 11.15 -30.84 -34.23
C PHE A 87 9.85 -30.11 -33.85
N GLU A 88 8.76 -30.85 -33.66
CA GLU A 88 7.48 -30.31 -33.20
C GLU A 88 7.58 -29.84 -31.73
N GLN A 89 8.34 -30.57 -30.92
CA GLN A 89 8.61 -30.23 -29.52
C GLN A 89 9.51 -29.00 -29.39
N ALA A 90 10.58 -28.88 -30.20
CA ALA A 90 11.43 -27.69 -30.25
C ALA A 90 10.67 -26.44 -30.71
N HIS A 91 9.79 -26.57 -31.71
CA HIS A 91 8.94 -25.48 -32.17
C HIS A 91 7.89 -25.06 -31.12
N ARG A 92 7.33 -26.02 -30.37
CA ARG A 92 6.40 -25.76 -29.26
C ARG A 92 7.11 -25.06 -28.09
N ASN A 93 8.33 -25.49 -27.75
CA ASN A 93 9.14 -24.86 -26.71
C ASN A 93 9.52 -23.42 -27.09
N ARG A 94 9.93 -23.15 -28.34
CA ARG A 94 10.16 -21.78 -28.83
C ARG A 94 8.92 -20.90 -28.75
N LYS A 95 7.73 -21.44 -29.07
CA LYS A 95 6.46 -20.70 -28.92
C LYS A 95 6.14 -20.39 -27.47
N LEU A 96 6.40 -21.32 -26.54
CA LEU A 96 6.22 -21.12 -25.12
C LEU A 96 7.21 -20.10 -24.54
N GLU A 97 8.49 -20.19 -24.93
CA GLU A 97 9.53 -19.22 -24.55
C GLU A 97 9.20 -17.82 -25.05
N MET A 98 8.80 -17.69 -26.33
CA MET A 98 8.33 -16.41 -26.86
C MET A 98 7.13 -15.92 -26.06
N PHE A 99 6.11 -16.74 -25.83
CA PHE A 99 4.94 -16.36 -25.03
C PHE A 99 5.33 -15.88 -23.62
N CYS A 100 6.21 -16.58 -22.93
CA CYS A 100 6.75 -16.17 -21.64
C CYS A 100 7.50 -14.83 -21.74
N CYS A 101 8.35 -14.62 -22.76
CA CYS A 101 9.03 -13.34 -22.98
C CYS A 101 8.04 -12.20 -23.22
N TRP A 102 7.02 -12.39 -24.08
CA TRP A 102 5.98 -11.39 -24.33
C TRP A 102 5.14 -11.11 -23.08
N PHE A 103 4.81 -12.14 -22.30
CA PHE A 103 4.07 -11.98 -21.05
C PHE A 103 4.89 -11.21 -20.01
N THR A 104 6.17 -11.57 -19.82
CA THR A 104 7.06 -10.85 -18.89
C THR A 104 7.33 -9.41 -19.33
N ALA A 105 7.54 -9.16 -20.63
CA ALA A 105 7.71 -7.82 -21.17
C ALA A 105 6.44 -6.98 -21.02
N GLY A 106 5.26 -7.56 -21.29
CA GLY A 106 3.97 -6.92 -21.08
C GLY A 106 3.72 -6.59 -19.60
N ALA A 107 3.98 -7.54 -18.70
CA ALA A 107 3.86 -7.32 -17.25
C ALA A 107 4.83 -6.24 -16.76
N ALA A 108 6.08 -6.23 -17.22
CA ALA A 108 7.07 -5.22 -16.89
C ALA A 108 6.67 -3.83 -17.42
N PHE A 109 6.10 -3.74 -18.62
CA PHE A 109 5.57 -2.50 -19.18
C PHE A 109 4.41 -1.95 -18.35
N VAL A 110 3.44 -2.79 -17.99
CA VAL A 110 2.30 -2.41 -17.14
C VAL A 110 2.79 -1.95 -15.77
N LEU A 111 3.71 -2.68 -15.14
CA LEU A 111 4.28 -2.30 -13.86
C LEU A 111 5.03 -0.96 -13.94
N SER A 112 5.83 -0.76 -14.99
CA SER A 112 6.58 0.49 -15.20
C SER A 112 5.64 1.67 -15.43
N ALA A 113 4.57 1.47 -16.20
CA ALA A 113 3.54 2.48 -16.42
C ALA A 113 2.81 2.82 -15.10
N LEU A 114 2.46 1.82 -14.28
CA LEU A 114 1.85 2.02 -12.97
C LEU A 114 2.76 2.80 -12.03
N VAL A 115 4.05 2.44 -11.95
CA VAL A 115 5.04 3.16 -11.12
C VAL A 115 5.22 4.59 -11.62
N ALA A 116 5.25 4.82 -12.93
CA ALA A 116 5.33 6.17 -13.50
C ALA A 116 4.09 6.99 -13.15
N VAL A 117 2.89 6.43 -13.32
CA VAL A 117 1.63 7.09 -12.93
C VAL A 117 1.64 7.45 -11.45
N LEU A 118 2.05 6.54 -10.56
CA LEU A 118 2.18 6.81 -9.14
C LEU A 118 3.19 7.93 -8.86
N TYR A 119 4.38 7.87 -9.46
CA TYR A 119 5.42 8.87 -9.27
C TYR A 119 4.97 10.28 -9.67
N TYR A 120 4.29 10.42 -10.81
CA TYR A 120 3.82 11.73 -11.30
C TYR A 120 2.54 12.22 -10.60
N SER A 121 1.74 11.31 -10.03
CA SER A 121 0.49 11.67 -9.32
C SER A 121 0.74 12.07 -7.86
N LEU A 122 1.84 11.62 -7.26
CA LEU A 122 2.13 11.90 -5.85
C LEU A 122 2.66 13.34 -5.68
N PRO A 123 2.08 14.13 -4.76
CA PRO A 123 2.56 15.47 -4.47
C PRO A 123 3.95 15.41 -3.83
N LYS A 124 4.78 16.43 -4.10
CA LYS A 124 6.12 16.53 -3.51
C LYS A 124 6.03 16.65 -1.99
N LYS A 125 6.83 15.85 -1.30
CA LYS A 125 7.00 15.92 0.16
C LYS A 125 7.65 17.24 0.55
N LYS A 126 7.02 17.98 1.45
CA LYS A 126 7.54 19.23 2.05
C LYS A 126 7.58 19.06 3.55
N GLN A 127 8.77 19.24 4.13
CA GLN A 127 8.95 19.20 5.58
C GLN A 127 8.26 20.41 6.22
N PHE A 128 7.66 20.18 7.39
CA PHE A 128 7.06 21.23 8.20
C PHE A 128 8.06 21.71 9.26
N VAL A 129 8.20 23.02 9.43
CA VAL A 129 9.13 23.60 10.41
C VAL A 129 8.35 24.11 11.61
N PHE A 130 8.62 23.53 12.78
CA PHE A 130 7.98 23.90 14.05
C PHE A 130 8.60 25.13 14.71
N ARG A 131 9.93 25.26 14.61
CA ARG A 131 10.72 26.27 15.33
C ARG A 131 10.13 27.68 15.19
N GLY A 132 9.94 28.35 16.32
CA GLY A 132 9.44 29.73 16.39
C GLY A 132 7.92 29.87 16.20
N LYS A 133 7.17 28.77 16.03
CA LYS A 133 5.71 28.81 15.95
C LYS A 133 5.06 28.75 17.34
N HIS A 134 3.85 29.29 17.43
CA HIS A 134 2.96 29.04 18.56
C HIS A 134 2.11 27.80 18.28
N ALA A 135 2.17 26.81 19.17
CA ALA A 135 1.35 25.61 19.12
C ALA A 135 0.25 25.64 20.20
N PHE A 136 -0.98 25.33 19.81
CA PHE A 136 -2.13 25.22 20.71
C PHE A 136 -2.57 23.75 20.80
N VAL A 137 -2.63 23.19 22.01
CA VAL A 137 -2.92 21.77 22.26
C VAL A 137 -4.15 21.62 23.15
N THR A 138 -5.25 21.07 22.60
CA THR A 138 -6.43 20.73 23.41
C THR A 138 -6.22 19.40 24.14
N GLY A 139 -6.73 19.28 25.37
CA GLY A 139 -6.43 18.13 26.23
C GLY A 139 -4.95 18.05 26.60
N GLY A 140 -4.23 19.18 26.63
CA GLY A 140 -2.78 19.23 26.84
C GLY A 140 -2.32 19.05 28.29
N SER A 141 -3.24 18.86 29.25
CA SER A 141 -2.90 18.77 30.67
C SER A 141 -2.39 17.40 31.11
N LYS A 142 -2.65 16.33 30.36
CA LYS A 142 -2.29 14.94 30.70
C LYS A 142 -2.15 14.02 29.47
N GLY A 143 -1.72 12.78 29.68
CA GLY A 143 -1.62 11.74 28.65
C GLY A 143 -0.87 12.15 27.38
N ILE A 144 -1.40 11.75 26.22
CA ILE A 144 -0.80 12.02 24.89
C ILE A 144 -0.65 13.53 24.64
N GLY A 145 -1.65 14.34 24.98
CA GLY A 145 -1.63 15.79 24.76
C GLY A 145 -0.48 16.48 25.49
N LYS A 146 -0.23 16.11 26.75
CA LYS A 146 0.93 16.58 27.52
C LYS A 146 2.25 16.21 26.85
N GLN A 147 2.38 14.96 26.40
CA GLN A 147 3.62 14.51 25.75
C GLN A 147 3.83 15.17 24.38
N ILE A 148 2.76 15.44 23.62
CA ILE A 148 2.85 16.23 22.39
C ILE A 148 3.31 17.66 22.70
N ALA A 149 2.77 18.30 23.75
CA ALA A 149 3.20 19.63 24.17
C ALA A 149 4.69 19.67 24.53
N LEU A 150 5.19 18.68 25.27
CA LEU A 150 6.62 18.53 25.58
C LEU A 150 7.46 18.41 24.30
N GLU A 151 7.05 17.57 23.35
CA GLU A 151 7.78 17.37 22.12
C GLU A 151 7.76 18.60 21.20
N LEU A 152 6.65 19.33 21.14
CA LEU A 152 6.58 20.60 20.41
C LEU A 152 7.53 21.66 20.99
N ILE A 153 7.71 21.70 22.31
CA ILE A 153 8.76 22.52 22.93
C ILE A 153 10.14 22.02 22.51
N ARG A 154 10.40 20.70 22.47
CA ARG A 154 11.69 20.18 21.97
C ARG A 154 11.95 20.56 20.51
N LYS A 155 10.91 20.77 19.71
CA LYS A 155 10.96 21.24 18.33
C LYS A 155 10.99 22.77 18.18
N GLY A 156 11.04 23.52 19.29
CA GLY A 156 11.22 24.98 19.27
C GLY A 156 9.92 25.79 19.24
N CYS A 157 8.76 25.21 19.55
CA CYS A 157 7.49 25.94 19.65
C CYS A 157 7.34 26.65 21.01
N SER A 158 6.66 27.79 21.03
CA SER A 158 5.93 28.22 22.23
C SER A 158 4.60 27.47 22.29
N VAL A 159 4.12 27.10 23.49
CA VAL A 159 2.96 26.20 23.62
C VAL A 159 1.88 26.78 24.52
N SER A 160 0.64 26.73 24.05
CA SER A 160 -0.55 26.91 24.88
C SER A 160 -1.26 25.57 25.05
N ILE A 161 -1.54 25.16 26.28
CA ILE A 161 -2.33 23.96 26.58
C ILE A 161 -3.72 24.34 27.08
N ALA A 162 -4.73 23.57 26.70
CA ALA A 162 -6.09 23.77 27.18
C ALA A 162 -6.71 22.47 27.70
N ALA A 163 -7.42 22.56 28.83
CA ALA A 163 -8.18 21.47 29.43
C ALA A 163 -9.20 22.04 30.43
N ARG A 164 -9.90 21.17 31.17
CA ARG A 164 -10.91 21.59 32.16
C ARG A 164 -10.36 21.72 33.59
N ASN A 165 -9.41 20.84 33.95
CA ASN A 165 -8.91 20.76 35.32
C ASN A 165 -7.74 21.74 35.50
N VAL A 166 -7.94 22.75 36.34
CA VAL A 166 -6.95 23.81 36.60
C VAL A 166 -5.69 23.24 37.26
N SER A 167 -5.80 22.35 38.24
CA SER A 167 -4.62 21.77 38.92
C SER A 167 -3.73 20.95 37.97
N ASP A 168 -4.33 20.18 37.05
CA ASP A 168 -3.59 19.42 36.04
C ASP A 168 -2.89 20.37 35.05
N LEU A 169 -3.58 21.44 34.64
CA LEU A 169 -3.02 22.47 33.75
C LEU A 169 -1.84 23.19 34.40
N GLU A 170 -1.98 23.63 35.65
CA GLU A 170 -0.91 24.31 36.38
C GLU A 170 0.31 23.41 36.59
N SER A 171 0.08 22.15 36.97
CA SER A 171 1.15 21.17 37.15
C SER A 171 1.91 20.95 35.84
N THR A 172 1.19 20.65 34.77
CA THR A 172 1.81 20.41 33.45
C THR A 172 2.46 21.67 32.89
N ALA A 173 1.86 22.85 33.07
CA ALA A 173 2.48 24.11 32.64
C ALA A 173 3.80 24.39 33.37
N LYS A 174 3.94 24.03 34.66
CA LYS A 174 5.22 24.15 35.40
C LYS A 174 6.29 23.23 34.80
N GLU A 175 5.94 21.99 34.47
CA GLU A 175 6.87 21.07 33.80
C GLU A 175 7.30 21.59 32.42
N LEU A 176 6.35 22.06 31.61
CA LEU A 176 6.62 22.64 30.28
C LEU A 176 7.51 23.89 30.39
N LYS A 177 7.26 24.77 31.38
CA LYS A 177 8.10 25.96 31.64
C LYS A 177 9.53 25.56 32.03
N THR A 178 9.68 24.58 32.91
CA THR A 178 10.99 24.05 33.32
C THR A 178 11.77 23.55 32.10
N LEU A 179 11.09 22.87 31.16
CA LEU A 179 11.69 22.44 29.91
C LEU A 179 12.11 23.64 29.04
N CYS A 180 11.25 24.65 28.84
CA CYS A 180 11.60 25.87 28.11
C CYS A 180 12.84 26.56 28.70
N ASP A 181 12.87 26.73 30.03
CA ASP A 181 13.97 27.40 30.73
C ASP A 181 15.28 26.62 30.55
N SER A 182 15.23 25.29 30.65
CA SER A 182 16.41 24.43 30.43
C SER A 182 16.98 24.51 29.01
N ARG A 183 16.14 24.84 28.02
CA ARG A 183 16.56 25.00 26.62
C ARG A 183 17.13 26.39 26.34
N GLY A 184 16.66 27.43 27.03
CA GLY A 184 17.15 28.79 26.85
C GLY A 184 16.83 29.42 25.49
N GLU A 185 15.86 28.88 24.75
CA GLU A 185 15.52 29.32 23.38
C GLU A 185 14.39 30.38 23.33
N GLY A 186 13.99 30.94 24.48
CA GLY A 186 12.98 32.00 24.57
C GLY A 186 11.53 31.54 24.33
N GLN A 187 11.30 30.23 24.32
CA GLN A 187 9.97 29.62 24.17
C GLN A 187 9.13 29.90 25.41
N LYS A 188 7.84 30.16 25.21
CA LYS A 188 6.89 30.48 26.29
C LYS A 188 5.79 29.43 26.42
N VAL A 189 5.18 29.37 27.59
CA VAL A 189 4.10 28.44 27.91
C VAL A 189 2.94 29.17 28.57
N GLN A 190 1.73 28.95 28.04
CA GLN A 190 0.47 29.40 28.65
C GLN A 190 -0.51 28.24 28.80
N TRP A 191 -1.51 28.41 29.67
CA TRP A 191 -2.57 27.42 29.86
C TRP A 191 -3.93 28.10 29.98
N TYR A 192 -4.98 27.39 29.53
CA TYR A 192 -6.35 27.90 29.52
C TYR A 192 -7.33 26.84 30.01
N SER A 193 -8.17 27.22 30.98
CA SER A 193 -9.19 26.33 31.53
C SER A 193 -10.54 26.58 30.86
N PHE A 194 -11.04 25.63 30.08
CA PHE A 194 -12.40 25.66 29.52
C PHE A 194 -12.85 24.26 29.06
N ASP A 195 -14.16 24.05 28.91
CA ASP A 195 -14.69 22.85 28.27
C ASP A 195 -14.81 23.08 26.75
N VAL A 196 -14.10 22.23 25.99
CA VAL A 196 -14.03 22.30 24.53
C VAL A 196 -15.37 22.01 23.83
N THR A 197 -16.40 21.62 24.57
CA THR A 197 -17.76 21.37 24.07
C THR A 197 -18.73 22.54 24.21
N GLU A 198 -18.37 23.60 24.94
CA GLU A 198 -19.29 24.71 25.27
C GLU A 198 -19.86 25.37 24.01
N SER A 199 -19.02 26.04 23.22
CA SER A 199 -19.42 26.66 21.96
C SER A 199 -18.22 26.99 21.08
N TYR A 200 -18.49 27.28 19.80
CA TYR A 200 -17.47 27.81 18.90
C TYR A 200 -16.92 29.16 19.41
N GLU A 201 -17.79 30.07 19.84
CA GLU A 201 -17.43 31.42 20.31
C GLU A 201 -16.52 31.35 21.55
N LYS A 202 -16.81 30.42 22.48
CA LYS A 202 -15.93 30.20 23.63
C LYS A 202 -14.55 29.71 23.18
N THR A 203 -14.52 28.70 22.31
CA THR A 203 -13.26 28.15 21.77
C THR A 203 -12.45 29.22 21.04
N GLU A 204 -13.10 30.00 20.19
CA GLU A 204 -12.49 31.12 19.46
C GLU A 204 -11.96 32.20 20.42
N SER A 205 -12.71 32.56 21.45
CA SER A 205 -12.29 33.57 22.43
C SER A 205 -11.01 33.18 23.17
N VAL A 206 -10.91 31.91 23.58
CA VAL A 206 -9.74 31.37 24.29
C VAL A 206 -8.52 31.29 23.36
N ILE A 207 -8.70 30.85 22.12
CA ILE A 207 -7.61 30.82 21.13
C ILE A 207 -7.11 32.24 20.86
N ARG A 208 -8.01 33.22 20.70
CA ARG A 208 -7.61 34.62 20.52
C ARG A 208 -6.88 35.19 21.73
N GLU A 209 -7.23 34.77 22.94
CA GLU A 209 -6.49 35.13 24.16
C GLU A 209 -5.07 34.55 24.13
N ALA A 210 -4.93 33.27 23.75
CA ALA A 210 -3.63 32.64 23.55
C ALA A 210 -2.79 33.34 22.47
N GLU A 211 -3.43 33.80 21.40
CA GLU A 211 -2.74 34.52 20.32
C GLU A 211 -2.25 35.90 20.72
N LYS A 212 -2.93 36.58 21.66
CA LYS A 212 -2.44 37.86 22.21
C LYS A 212 -1.15 37.67 23.01
N GLU A 213 -1.03 36.57 23.74
CA GLU A 213 0.11 36.30 24.62
C GLU A 213 1.33 35.74 23.87
N LEU A 214 1.10 34.80 22.94
CA LEU A 214 2.16 34.03 22.29
C LEU A 214 2.27 34.27 20.77
N GLY A 215 1.42 35.13 20.21
CA GLY A 215 1.32 35.38 18.78
C GLY A 215 0.40 34.39 18.05
N PRO A 216 0.18 34.56 16.74
CA PRO A 216 -0.78 33.77 15.96
C PRO A 216 -0.48 32.26 16.03
N VAL A 217 -1.52 31.43 16.16
CA VAL A 217 -1.34 29.96 16.22
C VAL A 217 -0.89 29.44 14.86
N GLY A 218 0.30 28.84 14.83
CA GLY A 218 0.87 28.19 13.64
C GLY A 218 0.74 26.67 13.65
N VAL A 219 0.43 26.07 14.80
CA VAL A 219 0.21 24.63 14.97
C VAL A 219 -0.97 24.40 15.90
N LEU A 220 -1.98 23.66 15.46
CA LEU A 220 -3.09 23.23 16.30
C LEU A 220 -3.03 21.72 16.47
N ILE A 221 -3.14 21.22 17.69
CA ILE A 221 -3.32 19.80 17.98
C ILE A 221 -4.66 19.59 18.68
N ASN A 222 -5.60 19.00 17.95
CA ASN A 222 -6.88 18.55 18.44
C ASN A 222 -6.72 17.20 19.13
N ASN A 223 -6.50 17.20 20.43
CA ASN A 223 -6.24 15.99 21.22
C ASN A 223 -7.30 15.71 22.30
N ALA A 224 -8.07 16.71 22.73
CA ALA A 224 -9.12 16.50 23.74
C ALA A 224 -10.09 15.38 23.31
N GLY A 225 -10.30 14.42 24.21
CA GLY A 225 -11.06 13.21 23.92
C GLY A 225 -11.16 12.29 25.13
N PHE A 226 -12.14 11.41 25.10
CA PHE A 226 -12.32 10.31 26.05
C PHE A 226 -13.15 9.23 25.37
N SER A 227 -13.13 8.01 25.91
CA SER A 227 -13.96 6.91 25.43
C SER A 227 -15.03 6.52 26.45
N THR A 228 -16.13 5.97 25.94
CA THR A 228 -17.19 5.33 26.73
C THR A 228 -17.46 4.00 26.09
N GLN A 229 -17.24 2.94 26.85
CA GLN A 229 -17.29 1.57 26.40
C GLN A 229 -18.44 0.84 27.08
N GLU A 230 -19.42 0.38 26.33
CA GLU A 230 -20.49 -0.47 26.86
C GLU A 230 -21.25 -1.16 25.71
N ALA A 231 -21.97 -2.24 26.02
CA ALA A 231 -22.93 -2.86 25.12
C ALA A 231 -23.92 -1.82 24.56
N PHE A 232 -24.26 -1.94 23.27
CA PHE A 232 -25.09 -0.96 22.58
C PHE A 232 -26.44 -0.68 23.27
N HIS A 233 -27.08 -1.71 23.81
CA HIS A 233 -28.39 -1.58 24.44
C HIS A 233 -28.34 -1.02 25.88
N ASP A 234 -27.16 -0.98 26.49
CA ASP A 234 -26.94 -0.43 27.83
C ASP A 234 -26.37 0.99 27.79
N LEU A 235 -25.95 1.48 26.61
CA LEU A 235 -25.49 2.84 26.43
C LEU A 235 -26.65 3.85 26.42
N PRO A 236 -26.61 4.91 27.25
CA PRO A 236 -27.56 6.00 27.13
C PRO A 236 -27.29 6.80 25.84
N LEU A 237 -28.35 7.31 25.20
CA LEU A 237 -28.21 8.12 23.97
C LEU A 237 -27.31 9.35 24.16
N SER A 238 -27.29 9.93 25.36
CA SER A 238 -26.40 11.04 25.71
C SER A 238 -24.92 10.71 25.57
N ALA A 239 -24.52 9.44 25.71
CA ALA A 239 -23.15 9.01 25.46
C ALA A 239 -22.74 9.24 24.00
N PHE A 240 -23.61 8.92 23.04
CA PHE A 240 -23.35 9.13 21.61
C PHE A 240 -23.17 10.61 21.28
N GLU A 241 -24.06 11.46 21.80
CA GLU A 241 -23.96 12.91 21.62
C GLU A 241 -22.69 13.47 22.24
N ASN A 242 -22.35 13.05 23.45
CA ASN A 242 -21.16 13.53 24.16
C ASN A 242 -19.87 13.08 23.45
N GLN A 243 -19.84 11.83 22.97
CA GLN A 243 -18.72 11.31 22.18
C GLN A 243 -18.50 12.13 20.90
N MET A 244 -19.57 12.49 20.18
CA MET A 244 -19.50 13.36 19.01
C MET A 244 -19.10 14.79 19.35
N LYS A 245 -19.63 15.37 20.44
CA LYS A 245 -19.29 16.73 20.88
C LYS A 245 -17.81 16.85 21.25
N VAL A 246 -17.31 15.97 22.13
CA VAL A 246 -15.92 16.04 22.61
C VAL A 246 -14.94 15.57 21.56
N ASN A 247 -15.11 14.38 20.96
CA ASN A 247 -14.06 13.82 20.10
C ASN A 247 -14.05 14.38 18.67
N TYR A 248 -15.18 14.93 18.19
CA TYR A 248 -15.30 15.42 16.81
C TYR A 248 -15.55 16.93 16.74
N LEU A 249 -16.70 17.41 17.24
CA LEU A 249 -17.09 18.82 17.05
C LEU A 249 -16.11 19.81 17.70
N SER A 250 -15.52 19.46 18.85
CA SER A 250 -14.49 20.30 19.48
C SER A 250 -13.30 20.58 18.54
N GLY A 251 -12.88 19.58 17.77
CA GLY A 251 -11.81 19.71 16.78
C GLY A 251 -12.23 20.56 15.59
N VAL A 252 -13.51 20.53 15.20
CA VAL A 252 -14.07 21.42 14.18
C VAL A 252 -14.01 22.88 14.65
N TYR A 253 -14.41 23.14 15.90
CA TYR A 253 -14.41 24.49 16.47
C TYR A 253 -13.01 25.09 16.52
N ALA A 254 -12.05 24.35 17.07
CA ALA A 254 -10.67 24.81 17.17
C ALA A 254 -10.02 24.98 15.79
N SER A 255 -10.25 24.06 14.85
CA SER A 255 -9.71 24.16 13.48
C SER A 255 -10.24 25.39 12.74
N ARG A 256 -11.53 25.70 12.90
CA ARG A 256 -12.12 26.92 12.34
C ARG A 256 -11.54 28.18 12.98
N ALA A 257 -11.34 28.19 14.30
CA ALA A 257 -10.84 29.35 15.04
C ALA A 257 -9.40 29.75 14.64
N VAL A 258 -8.52 28.79 14.34
CA VAL A 258 -7.11 29.07 13.96
C VAL A 258 -6.92 29.41 12.48
N PHE A 259 -7.94 29.19 11.63
CA PHE A 259 -7.80 29.28 10.18
C PHE A 259 -7.27 30.65 9.71
N SER A 260 -7.90 31.73 10.18
CA SER A 260 -7.51 33.09 9.80
C SER A 260 -6.06 33.42 10.18
N SER A 261 -5.62 32.95 11.35
CA SER A 261 -4.27 33.14 11.87
C SER A 261 -3.23 32.33 11.11
N MET A 262 -3.51 31.05 10.81
CA MET A 262 -2.61 30.24 9.98
C MET A 262 -2.51 30.79 8.55
N LYS A 263 -3.61 31.29 8.00
CA LYS A 263 -3.63 31.93 6.68
C LYS A 263 -2.77 33.20 6.65
N SER A 264 -2.85 34.05 7.68
CA SER A 264 -2.05 35.28 7.75
C SER A 264 -0.55 34.99 7.93
N LEU A 265 -0.20 33.88 8.60
CA LEU A 265 1.16 33.37 8.71
C LEU A 265 1.71 32.77 7.39
N GLY A 266 0.89 32.62 6.34
CA GLY A 266 1.26 31.96 5.09
C GLY A 266 1.35 30.43 5.19
N GLY A 267 0.74 29.85 6.22
CA GLY A 267 0.67 28.41 6.43
C GLY A 267 0.72 28.01 7.90
N GLY A 268 0.45 26.73 8.14
CA GLY A 268 0.37 26.17 9.48
C GLY A 268 0.20 24.65 9.44
N HIS A 269 -0.16 24.08 10.57
CA HIS A 269 -0.46 22.65 10.64
C HIS A 269 -1.58 22.35 11.64
N ILE A 270 -2.52 21.50 11.25
CA ILE A 270 -3.62 21.02 12.09
C ILE A 270 -3.48 19.51 12.27
N GLY A 271 -3.14 19.08 13.49
CA GLY A 271 -3.07 17.68 13.88
C GLY A 271 -4.33 17.23 14.62
N PHE A 272 -4.77 15.99 14.37
CA PHE A 272 -5.87 15.36 15.10
C PHE A 272 -5.41 14.08 15.78
N VAL A 273 -5.83 13.86 17.03
CA VAL A 273 -5.65 12.57 17.72
C VAL A 273 -6.94 11.77 17.65
N SER A 274 -6.96 10.82 16.72
CA SER A 274 -8.05 9.86 16.56
C SER A 274 -7.82 8.63 17.46
N SER A 275 -7.94 7.41 16.92
CA SER A 275 -7.71 6.13 17.58
C SER A 275 -7.56 5.04 16.53
N ALA A 276 -6.90 3.92 16.84
CA ALA A 276 -7.07 2.68 16.07
C ALA A 276 -8.56 2.31 15.91
N ALA A 277 -9.40 2.68 16.89
CA ALA A 277 -10.85 2.57 16.84
C ALA A 277 -11.54 3.46 15.79
N GLY A 278 -10.83 4.45 15.24
CA GLY A 278 -11.23 5.27 14.08
C GLY A 278 -10.84 4.66 12.73
N GLN A 279 -10.23 3.47 12.75
CA GLN A 279 -9.88 2.66 11.56
C GLN A 279 -10.56 1.29 11.59
N CYS A 280 -10.70 0.70 12.79
CA CYS A 280 -11.42 -0.55 13.01
C CYS A 280 -12.33 -0.44 14.23
N ALA A 281 -13.65 -0.51 14.03
CA ALA A 281 -14.60 -0.57 15.13
C ALA A 281 -14.61 -1.96 15.79
N ILE A 282 -14.75 -1.98 17.12
CA ILE A 282 -14.84 -3.21 17.92
C ILE A 282 -16.11 -3.20 18.78
N TRP A 283 -16.45 -4.37 19.34
CA TRP A 283 -17.58 -4.47 20.28
C TRP A 283 -17.40 -3.50 21.45
N GLY A 284 -18.51 -2.92 21.92
CA GLY A 284 -18.51 -1.96 23.03
C GLY A 284 -18.21 -0.51 22.64
N TYR A 285 -17.72 -0.25 21.41
CA TYR A 285 -17.28 1.09 20.98
C TYR A 285 -18.33 1.80 20.10
N THR A 286 -19.60 1.42 20.22
CA THR A 286 -20.65 1.94 19.31
C THR A 286 -20.87 3.46 19.44
N ALA A 287 -20.59 4.07 20.58
CA ALA A 287 -20.60 5.53 20.74
C ALA A 287 -19.25 6.19 20.39
N TYR A 288 -18.12 5.51 20.66
CA TYR A 288 -16.77 6.08 20.52
C TYR A 288 -16.22 5.98 19.08
N SER A 289 -16.26 4.78 18.48
CA SER A 289 -15.69 4.55 17.15
C SER A 289 -16.28 5.50 16.09
N PRO A 290 -17.60 5.69 15.97
CA PRO A 290 -18.15 6.62 14.97
C PRO A 290 -17.57 8.03 15.07
N ALA A 291 -17.38 8.55 16.29
CA ALA A 291 -16.76 9.87 16.49
C ALA A 291 -15.31 9.90 16.00
N LYS A 292 -14.53 8.84 16.23
CA LYS A 292 -13.13 8.74 15.76
C LYS A 292 -13.01 8.50 14.25
N PHE A 293 -13.98 7.82 13.63
CA PHE A 293 -14.12 7.76 12.17
C PHE A 293 -14.51 9.14 11.58
N ALA A 294 -15.38 9.89 12.25
CA ALA A 294 -15.75 11.25 11.84
C ALA A 294 -14.54 12.20 11.81
N VAL A 295 -13.65 12.11 12.82
CA VAL A 295 -12.37 12.85 12.82
C VAL A 295 -11.54 12.54 11.58
N ARG A 296 -11.43 11.27 11.19
CA ARG A 296 -10.69 10.87 9.99
C ARG A 296 -11.31 11.47 8.72
N GLY A 297 -12.61 11.28 8.52
CA GLY A 297 -13.31 11.80 7.35
C GLY A 297 -13.22 13.33 7.24
N PHE A 298 -13.33 14.03 8.37
CA PHE A 298 -13.14 15.46 8.44
C PHE A 298 -11.71 15.89 8.10
N ALA A 299 -10.70 15.20 8.64
CA ALA A 299 -9.31 15.52 8.33
C ALA A 299 -8.94 15.28 6.85
N GLU A 300 -9.47 14.21 6.23
CA GLU A 300 -9.27 13.93 4.80
C GLU A 300 -9.89 15.04 3.92
N ALA A 301 -11.11 15.48 4.23
CA ALA A 301 -11.75 16.59 3.52
C ALA A 301 -11.02 17.93 3.77
N LEU A 302 -10.75 18.24 5.05
CA LEU A 302 -10.06 19.47 5.46
C LEU A 302 -8.68 19.57 4.83
N HIS A 303 -7.95 18.46 4.68
CA HIS A 303 -6.65 18.45 4.01
C HIS A 303 -6.71 19.11 2.63
N MET A 304 -7.69 18.73 1.81
CA MET A 304 -7.86 19.27 0.45
C MET A 304 -8.22 20.76 0.48
N GLU A 305 -9.11 21.17 1.39
CA GLU A 305 -9.49 22.58 1.56
C GLU A 305 -8.32 23.46 2.04
N MET A 306 -7.37 22.89 2.77
CA MET A 306 -6.23 23.59 3.36
C MET A 306 -5.03 23.75 2.40
N LEU A 307 -4.97 22.98 1.31
CA LEU A 307 -3.87 23.02 0.33
C LEU A 307 -3.57 24.43 -0.21
N PRO A 308 -4.56 25.25 -0.64
CA PRO A 308 -4.30 26.59 -1.20
C PRO A 308 -3.68 27.56 -0.19
N PHE A 309 -3.77 27.26 1.10
CA PHE A 309 -3.29 28.11 2.18
C PHE A 309 -1.97 27.62 2.79
N ASN A 310 -1.36 26.57 2.22
CA ASN A 310 -0.13 25.94 2.75
C ASN A 310 -0.30 25.51 4.23
N ILE A 311 -1.50 25.05 4.58
CA ILE A 311 -1.83 24.48 5.89
C ILE A 311 -1.82 22.96 5.77
N GLY A 312 -0.96 22.30 6.55
CA GLY A 312 -0.90 20.84 6.62
C GLY A 312 -1.99 20.27 7.53
N VAL A 313 -2.38 19.02 7.28
CA VAL A 313 -3.29 18.26 8.14
C VAL A 313 -2.71 16.87 8.36
N SER A 314 -2.72 16.40 9.61
CA SER A 314 -2.28 15.05 9.98
C SER A 314 -3.19 14.43 11.04
N VAL A 315 -3.27 13.09 11.06
CA VAL A 315 -4.09 12.31 11.97
C VAL A 315 -3.26 11.22 12.62
N LEU A 316 -3.27 11.19 13.95
CA LEU A 316 -2.69 10.14 14.78
C LEU A 316 -3.76 9.08 15.08
N PHE A 317 -3.42 7.80 14.85
CA PHE A 317 -4.26 6.65 15.20
C PHE A 317 -3.58 5.81 16.28
N PRO A 318 -3.63 6.23 17.56
CA PRO A 318 -2.97 5.50 18.62
C PRO A 318 -3.77 4.23 19.01
N PRO A 319 -3.08 3.12 19.36
CA PRO A 319 -3.65 2.00 20.10
C PRO A 319 -3.79 2.37 21.60
N ASN A 320 -3.99 1.38 22.47
CA ASN A 320 -3.97 1.63 23.91
C ASN A 320 -2.66 2.28 24.31
N THR A 321 -2.78 3.39 25.05
CA THR A 321 -1.65 4.19 25.49
C THR A 321 -1.73 4.35 26.99
N ALA A 322 -0.62 4.12 27.69
CA ALA A 322 -0.52 4.18 29.14
C ALA A 322 -0.71 5.62 29.63
N THR A 323 -1.97 6.02 29.77
CA THR A 323 -2.38 7.37 30.18
C THR A 323 -3.31 7.28 31.37
N GLU A 324 -3.41 8.37 32.11
CA GLU A 324 -4.33 8.51 33.23
C GLU A 324 -5.78 8.35 32.76
N GLY A 325 -6.09 8.78 31.52
CA GLY A 325 -7.41 8.56 30.91
C GLY A 325 -7.70 7.08 30.68
N PHE A 326 -6.74 6.33 30.12
CA PHE A 326 -6.91 4.89 29.89
C PHE A 326 -7.07 4.11 31.19
N GLN A 327 -6.38 4.50 32.27
CA GLN A 327 -6.56 3.86 33.57
C GLN A 327 -7.99 4.00 34.11
N VAL A 328 -8.61 5.18 33.96
CA VAL A 328 -10.01 5.40 34.32
C VAL A 328 -10.96 4.57 33.46
N GLU A 329 -10.65 4.42 32.17
CA GLU A 329 -11.44 3.57 31.27
C GLU A 329 -11.40 2.10 31.70
N LEU A 330 -10.23 1.58 32.11
CA LEU A 330 -10.08 0.19 32.56
C LEU A 330 -11.00 -0.19 33.73
N ASP A 331 -11.31 0.76 34.61
CA ASP A 331 -12.16 0.56 35.80
C ASP A 331 -13.60 0.24 35.42
N THR A 332 -14.09 0.77 34.30
CA THR A 332 -15.48 0.62 33.83
C THR A 332 -15.60 -0.22 32.56
N MET A 333 -14.47 -0.58 31.94
CA MET A 333 -14.45 -1.28 30.67
C MET A 333 -14.97 -2.73 30.81
N PRO A 334 -15.96 -3.12 29.98
CA PRO A 334 -16.46 -4.51 29.98
C PRO A 334 -15.38 -5.52 29.60
N GLU A 335 -15.52 -6.75 30.09
CA GLU A 335 -14.55 -7.83 29.86
C GLU A 335 -14.31 -8.11 28.36
N GLN A 336 -15.38 -8.09 27.55
CA GLN A 336 -15.30 -8.32 26.11
C GLN A 336 -14.41 -7.27 25.42
N VAL A 337 -14.51 -6.01 25.85
CA VAL A 337 -13.67 -4.93 25.33
C VAL A 337 -12.23 -5.14 25.77
N LYS A 338 -11.98 -5.47 27.05
CA LYS A 338 -10.63 -5.74 27.56
C LYS A 338 -9.93 -6.80 26.72
N LEU A 339 -10.59 -7.95 26.49
CA LEU A 339 -10.04 -9.06 25.70
C LEU A 339 -9.75 -8.68 24.23
N ILE A 340 -10.60 -7.88 23.60
CA ILE A 340 -10.38 -7.43 22.22
C ILE A 340 -9.25 -6.39 22.18
N SER A 341 -9.31 -5.41 23.07
CA SER A 341 -8.42 -4.25 23.10
C SER A 341 -6.98 -4.63 23.46
N ASP A 342 -6.78 -5.62 24.32
CA ASP A 342 -5.46 -6.09 24.75
C ASP A 342 -4.61 -6.60 23.57
N SER A 343 -5.25 -7.07 22.49
CA SER A 343 -4.55 -7.52 21.29
C SER A 343 -3.77 -6.41 20.56
N ALA A 344 -4.10 -5.13 20.78
CA ALA A 344 -3.44 -4.00 20.14
C ALA A 344 -2.12 -3.59 20.83
N GLY A 345 -1.81 -4.15 21.99
CA GLY A 345 -0.65 -3.78 22.81
C GLY A 345 -0.82 -2.44 23.54
N LEU A 346 0.06 -2.19 24.52
CA LEU A 346 0.10 -0.97 25.33
C LEU A 346 1.39 -0.18 25.03
N PHE A 347 1.25 1.11 24.72
CA PHE A 347 2.36 1.98 24.35
C PHE A 347 2.54 3.15 25.32
N GLU A 348 3.78 3.62 25.44
CA GLU A 348 4.10 4.81 26.23
C GLU A 348 3.68 6.09 25.50
N PRO A 349 3.05 7.05 26.20
CA PRO A 349 2.56 8.28 25.57
C PRO A 349 3.68 9.15 24.98
N ASP A 350 4.90 9.10 25.53
CA ASP A 350 6.06 9.81 24.97
C ASP A 350 6.46 9.24 23.60
N TYR A 351 6.44 7.93 23.42
CA TYR A 351 6.71 7.28 22.12
C TYR A 351 5.65 7.66 21.08
N VAL A 352 4.38 7.63 21.47
CA VAL A 352 3.26 8.02 20.61
C VAL A 352 3.40 9.49 20.16
N ALA A 353 3.67 10.39 21.11
CA ALA A 353 3.83 11.82 20.84
C ALA A 353 5.03 12.12 19.93
N LYS A 354 6.21 11.52 20.22
CA LYS A 354 7.42 11.67 19.39
C LYS A 354 7.18 11.22 17.96
N THR A 355 6.54 10.08 17.78
CA THR A 355 6.23 9.54 16.45
C THR A 355 5.31 10.50 15.69
N PHE A 356 4.26 11.01 16.34
CA PHE A 356 3.32 11.94 15.71
C PHE A 356 3.96 13.26 15.31
N VAL A 357 4.73 13.88 16.20
CA VAL A 357 5.40 15.15 15.90
C VAL A 357 6.45 14.96 14.78
N SER A 358 7.17 13.84 14.77
CA SER A 358 8.11 13.51 13.69
C SER A 358 7.42 13.31 12.34
N ASP A 359 6.27 12.65 12.31
CA ASP A 359 5.50 12.43 11.09
C ASP A 359 4.90 13.75 10.56
N ILE A 360 4.43 14.63 11.45
CA ILE A 360 4.03 16.00 11.08
C ILE A 360 5.22 16.76 10.46
N GLU A 361 6.40 16.70 11.08
CA GLU A 361 7.62 17.33 10.56
C GLU A 361 7.97 16.81 9.17
N ALA A 362 7.80 15.50 8.95
CA ALA A 362 7.97 14.87 7.66
C ALA A 362 6.86 15.23 6.66
N GLY A 363 5.73 15.77 7.10
CA GLY A 363 4.59 16.13 6.26
C GLY A 363 3.69 14.93 5.91
N GLU A 364 3.74 13.87 6.72
CA GLU A 364 2.92 12.66 6.60
C GLU A 364 1.49 12.94 7.07
N PHE A 365 0.49 12.40 6.37
CA PHE A 365 -0.91 12.59 6.75
C PHE A 365 -1.33 11.68 7.91
N ALA A 366 -0.95 10.40 7.87
CA ALA A 366 -1.36 9.43 8.87
C ALA A 366 -0.16 8.96 9.71
N THR A 367 -0.32 9.01 11.03
CA THR A 367 0.61 8.38 11.98
C THR A 367 -0.05 7.17 12.62
N THR A 368 0.64 6.04 12.53
CA THR A 368 0.25 4.77 13.14
C THR A 368 1.35 4.26 14.04
N ILE A 369 0.98 3.58 15.13
CA ILE A 369 1.91 3.15 16.17
C ILE A 369 2.01 1.61 16.17
N GLY A 370 3.25 1.10 16.25
CA GLY A 370 3.51 -0.34 16.31
C GLY A 370 3.22 -1.09 15.00
N LEU A 371 3.49 -2.39 15.01
CA LEU A 371 3.31 -3.26 13.83
C LEU A 371 1.83 -3.38 13.44
N ASP A 372 0.95 -3.59 14.42
CA ASP A 372 -0.49 -3.74 14.19
C ASP A 372 -1.12 -2.44 13.69
N GLY A 373 -0.73 -1.30 14.27
CA GLY A 373 -1.14 0.01 13.77
C GLY A 373 -0.64 0.26 12.35
N TRP A 374 0.62 -0.08 12.04
CA TRP A 374 1.16 0.03 10.69
C TRP A 374 0.40 -0.84 9.68
N MET A 375 0.13 -2.10 10.02
CA MET A 375 -0.66 -3.01 9.19
C MET A 375 -2.08 -2.47 8.98
N LEU A 376 -2.73 -2.03 10.06
CA LEU A 376 -4.09 -1.47 10.02
C LEU A 376 -4.13 -0.17 9.21
N GLY A 377 -3.10 0.68 9.32
CA GLY A 377 -2.92 1.90 8.52
C GLY A 377 -2.89 1.61 7.03
N ASN A 378 -2.06 0.65 6.61
CA ASN A 378 -1.98 0.24 5.21
C ASN A 378 -3.29 -0.39 4.72
N LEU A 379 -3.93 -1.22 5.54
CA LEU A 379 -5.21 -1.86 5.21
C LEU A 379 -6.33 -0.82 5.02
N THR A 380 -6.35 0.21 5.87
CA THR A 380 -7.46 1.16 5.94
C THR A 380 -7.16 2.47 5.23
N VAL A 381 -6.03 2.60 4.52
CA VAL A 381 -5.60 3.87 3.91
C VAL A 381 -6.67 4.48 2.99
N GLY A 382 -7.43 3.66 2.26
CA GLY A 382 -8.52 4.13 1.41
C GLY A 382 -8.05 5.17 0.39
N ALA A 383 -8.69 6.33 0.38
CA ALA A 383 -8.32 7.48 -0.47
C ALA A 383 -7.55 8.58 0.30
N ALA A 384 -7.03 8.26 1.48
CA ALA A 384 -6.24 9.21 2.26
C ALA A 384 -5.00 9.69 1.47
N PRO A 385 -4.57 10.94 1.65
CA PRO A 385 -3.46 11.50 0.89
C PRO A 385 -2.13 10.80 1.25
N GLU A 386 -1.39 10.42 0.22
CA GLU A 386 -0.05 9.83 0.32
C GLU A 386 0.94 10.72 -0.43
N LYS A 387 2.14 10.88 0.12
CA LYS A 387 3.21 11.71 -0.47
C LYS A 387 4.49 10.92 -0.68
N ASN A 388 4.56 9.69 -0.18
CA ASN A 388 5.72 8.83 -0.23
C ASN A 388 5.47 7.66 -1.20
N LEU A 389 6.23 7.65 -2.31
CA LEU A 389 6.13 6.61 -3.34
C LEU A 389 6.33 5.20 -2.76
N LEU A 390 7.26 5.03 -1.82
CA LEU A 390 7.52 3.73 -1.23
C LEU A 390 6.31 3.25 -0.41
N ARG A 391 5.68 4.15 0.36
CA ARG A 391 4.46 3.83 1.10
C ARG A 391 3.29 3.51 0.16
N ALA A 392 3.13 4.28 -0.92
CA ALA A 392 2.11 4.00 -1.93
C ALA A 392 2.28 2.62 -2.57
N ILE A 393 3.51 2.24 -2.94
CA ILE A 393 3.82 0.91 -3.47
C ILE A 393 3.52 -0.17 -2.43
N GLN A 394 3.93 0.03 -1.17
CA GLN A 394 3.63 -0.90 -0.08
C GLN A 394 2.13 -1.10 0.11
N GLN A 395 1.33 -0.02 0.12
CA GLN A 395 -0.12 -0.08 0.24
C GLN A 395 -0.74 -0.91 -0.89
N VAL A 396 -0.33 -0.68 -2.14
CA VAL A 396 -0.83 -1.43 -3.30
C VAL A 396 -0.47 -2.92 -3.21
N LEU A 397 0.77 -3.24 -2.82
CA LEU A 397 1.23 -4.63 -2.76
C LEU A 397 0.62 -5.43 -1.60
N PHE A 398 0.50 -4.81 -0.42
CA PHE A 398 0.16 -5.51 0.81
C PHE A 398 -1.31 -5.38 1.23
N ALA A 399 -2.11 -4.47 0.66
CA ALA A 399 -3.51 -4.29 1.05
C ALA A 399 -4.32 -5.61 1.03
N GLY A 400 -4.15 -6.43 -0.01
CA GLY A 400 -4.81 -7.74 -0.10
C GLY A 400 -4.35 -8.73 0.97
N VAL A 401 -3.06 -8.76 1.27
CA VAL A 401 -2.47 -9.63 2.31
C VAL A 401 -2.98 -9.23 3.69
N PHE A 402 -2.91 -7.94 4.01
CA PHE A 402 -3.40 -7.40 5.29
C PHE A 402 -4.90 -7.57 5.44
N ARG A 403 -5.66 -7.51 4.34
CA ARG A 403 -7.09 -7.83 4.37
C ARG A 403 -7.34 -9.28 4.79
N GLY A 404 -6.53 -10.22 4.29
CA GLY A 404 -6.56 -11.63 4.68
C GLY A 404 -6.27 -11.82 6.17
N VAL A 405 -5.21 -11.17 6.69
CA VAL A 405 -4.89 -11.18 8.14
C VAL A 405 -6.06 -10.63 8.96
N MET A 406 -6.65 -9.52 8.53
CA MET A 406 -7.78 -8.90 9.22
C MET A 406 -9.04 -9.77 9.24
N LEU A 407 -9.29 -10.60 8.22
CA LEU A 407 -10.38 -11.59 8.28
C LEU A 407 -10.16 -12.59 9.42
N GLY A 408 -8.91 -12.96 9.70
CA GLY A 408 -8.53 -13.77 10.86
C GLY A 408 -8.85 -13.08 12.18
N TYR A 409 -8.45 -11.80 12.33
CA TYR A 409 -8.78 -10.98 13.51
C TYR A 409 -10.29 -10.84 13.72
N ILE A 410 -11.06 -10.53 12.66
CA ILE A 410 -12.52 -10.44 12.73
C ILE A 410 -13.12 -11.78 13.17
N GLY A 411 -12.66 -12.90 12.60
CA GLY A 411 -13.11 -14.24 13.02
C GLY A 411 -12.75 -14.57 14.47
N TYR A 412 -11.61 -14.09 14.97
CA TYR A 412 -11.22 -14.20 16.36
C TYR A 412 -12.11 -13.35 17.29
N PHE A 413 -12.28 -12.06 17.00
CA PHE A 413 -13.14 -11.15 17.76
C PHE A 413 -14.58 -11.65 17.84
N ASN A 414 -15.15 -12.10 16.71
CA ASN A 414 -16.50 -12.66 16.67
C ASN A 414 -16.65 -13.90 17.57
N ARG A 415 -15.61 -14.75 17.65
CA ARG A 415 -15.63 -15.92 18.55
C ARG A 415 -15.53 -15.51 20.01
N MET A 416 -14.73 -14.50 20.34
CA MET A 416 -14.63 -13.99 21.72
C MET A 416 -15.94 -13.40 22.21
N VAL A 417 -16.55 -12.49 21.43
CA VAL A 417 -17.84 -11.87 21.79
C VAL A 417 -18.92 -12.93 22.03
N ARG A 418 -18.99 -13.96 21.17
CA ARG A 418 -19.92 -15.08 21.34
C ARG A 418 -19.63 -15.94 22.57
N ARG A 419 -18.37 -16.10 22.99
CA ARG A 419 -18.01 -16.87 24.19
C ARG A 419 -18.43 -16.16 25.46
N CYS A 420 -18.22 -14.84 25.54
CA CYS A 420 -18.64 -14.03 26.69
C CYS A 420 -20.16 -13.87 26.81
N HIS A 421 -20.93 -14.21 25.77
CA HIS A 421 -22.41 -14.20 25.76
C HIS A 421 -23.03 -15.60 25.91
N LYS A 422 -22.24 -16.65 26.16
CA LYS A 422 -22.84 -17.95 26.50
C LYS A 422 -23.47 -17.85 27.89
N PRO A 423 -24.77 -18.19 28.02
CA PRO A 423 -25.50 -18.09 29.28
C PRO A 423 -24.96 -19.04 30.35
#